data_AF-A0A0G4N7W1-F1
#
_entry.id   AF-A0A0G4N7W1-F1
#
_cell.length_a   1.000
_cell.length_b   1.000
_cell.length_c   1.000
_cell.angle_alpha   90.00
_cell.angle_beta   90.00
_cell.angle_gamma   90.00
#
_symmetry.space_group_name_H-M   'P 1'
#
loop_
_entity.id
_entity.type
_entity.pdbx_description
1 polymer ?
#
loop_
_entity_poly.entity_id
_entity_poly.type
_entity_poly.pdbx_seq_one_letter_code
_entity_poly.pdbx_strand_id
1 'polypeptide(L)'
;MIPGPIEFDDAVLQSMSHYSESHVGPGFVATFGETLTMLRKLFQTTDPASQPYVISGSGTLGWDIVAANLVEPGEDVLVLTTGYFSDGFADCFKAYGGNVTQLRAPVGERPQLPEIEKALKEKKYKMITVTHVDTSTGVLSELKDLSALVRKVSPETLLVVDGVCSVACEEIQFDGWKLDGVQDMACDTFIKIARQCRRHFVALQPSENEPFIEEIVRNMHKITCDLTPQQIHTFYEACGYMVAAQGNKHQQERLLSDLMAIPNAAWDEVIKTARANPTFLQDSETIKIIGNIMKTNVSACSSIGPYFYPQIGRIFHDMLQMYQATSQLISEAVQNQGEIATKMPNVRGLRTIKKEILKLIETYVEKAEDLNAVRQQMVPPLLESILTDYNRNVAGARDAEVLKAISAIITKLSSLMEDQVPNIMENVFECTLEMINKDFSEFPEHRVEFFNLLRAINLHCFPALLKLDNRQFKFVIDSCSWAFKHDNRDVEAAGLNMCLELINNIAETDVQTSNAFFQQFFITILQDVFFVLTDTDHKAGFKTQSMILMRMFYFV
;
A
#
# COMPACT_ATOMS: atom_id res chain seq x y z
N MET A 1 10.66 -2.43 -0.84
CA MET A 1 11.44 -3.69 -0.91
C MET A 1 12.29 -3.74 0.35
N ILE A 2 12.16 -4.73 1.25
CA ILE A 2 12.72 -4.60 2.61
C ILE A 2 14.07 -5.32 2.83
N PRO A 3 15.15 -4.60 3.17
CA PRO A 3 16.46 -5.16 3.47
C PRO A 3 16.82 -4.94 4.94
N GLY A 4 16.88 -6.02 5.71
CA GLY A 4 17.55 -5.93 7.01
C GLY A 4 19.06 -5.81 6.77
N PRO A 5 19.82 -4.91 7.45
CA PRO A 5 19.41 -3.99 8.52
C PRO A 5 19.81 -2.50 8.25
N ILE A 6 19.66 -2.00 7.02
CA ILE A 6 20.16 -0.67 6.58
C ILE A 6 19.05 0.23 5.99
N GLU A 7 19.40 1.39 5.43
CA GLU A 7 18.49 2.38 4.82
C GLU A 7 18.95 2.69 3.36
N PHE A 8 18.05 2.81 2.35
CA PHE A 8 18.48 3.11 0.97
C PHE A 8 18.96 4.56 1.01
N ASP A 9 20.12 4.78 0.39
CA ASP A 9 20.53 6.12 0.00
C ASP A 9 19.42 6.83 -0.78
N ASP A 10 19.41 8.15 -0.58
CA ASP A 10 18.59 9.13 -1.27
C ASP A 10 18.44 8.72 -2.77
N ALA A 11 19.54 8.68 -3.53
CA ALA A 11 19.55 8.66 -5.01
C ALA A 11 18.99 7.38 -5.64
N VAL A 12 19.18 6.25 -4.96
CA VAL A 12 18.60 4.96 -5.38
C VAL A 12 17.10 5.06 -5.46
N LEU A 13 16.51 5.89 -4.60
CA LEU A 13 15.08 5.99 -4.52
C LEU A 13 14.49 6.87 -5.63
N GLN A 14 14.92 8.09 -5.97
CA GLN A 14 14.20 8.88 -7.02
C GLN A 14 14.13 8.17 -8.38
N SER A 15 15.17 7.38 -8.70
CA SER A 15 15.20 6.44 -9.82
C SER A 15 13.97 5.50 -9.86
N MET A 16 13.52 4.97 -8.71
CA MET A 16 12.34 4.10 -8.60
C MET A 16 10.98 4.79 -8.84
N SER A 17 10.95 6.12 -9.07
CA SER A 17 9.72 6.89 -9.41
C SER A 17 9.68 7.36 -10.84
N HIS A 18 10.70 7.00 -11.61
CA HIS A 18 10.64 7.14 -13.05
C HIS A 18 9.32 6.52 -13.53
N TYR A 19 8.61 7.24 -14.42
CA TYR A 19 7.39 6.72 -15.00
C TYR A 19 7.70 5.40 -15.72
N SER A 20 6.74 4.47 -15.75
CA SER A 20 6.92 3.16 -16.38
C SER A 20 7.22 3.32 -17.87
N GLU A 21 8.50 3.35 -18.20
CA GLU A 21 8.94 3.38 -19.59
C GLU A 21 8.67 2.03 -20.24
N SER A 22 8.50 2.07 -21.56
CA SER A 22 8.63 0.85 -22.34
C SER A 22 10.03 0.28 -22.12
N HIS A 23 10.13 -1.03 -21.90
CA HIS A 23 11.41 -1.75 -21.79
C HIS A 23 12.22 -1.76 -23.11
N VAL A 24 11.63 -1.26 -24.21
CA VAL A 24 12.31 -0.95 -25.48
C VAL A 24 12.34 0.57 -25.78
N GLY A 25 11.99 1.41 -24.80
CA GLY A 25 12.02 2.87 -24.90
C GLY A 25 13.46 3.41 -24.81
N PRO A 26 13.81 4.49 -25.55
CA PRO A 26 15.18 5.01 -25.56
C PRO A 26 15.72 5.42 -24.17
N GLY A 27 14.87 5.97 -23.29
CA GLY A 27 15.23 6.28 -21.90
C GLY A 27 15.63 5.03 -21.13
N PHE A 28 14.74 4.03 -21.06
CA PHE A 28 15.01 2.77 -20.37
C PHE A 28 16.25 2.07 -20.91
N VAL A 29 16.43 2.01 -22.23
CA VAL A 29 17.62 1.40 -22.84
C VAL A 29 18.91 2.15 -22.44
N ALA A 30 18.87 3.47 -22.33
CA ALA A 30 20.00 4.27 -21.84
C ALA A 30 20.23 4.05 -20.32
N THR A 31 19.22 4.25 -19.48
CA THR A 31 19.30 4.13 -18.02
C THR A 31 19.68 2.70 -17.58
N PHE A 32 19.14 1.68 -18.23
CA PHE A 32 19.51 0.28 -17.98
C PHE A 32 20.94 0.00 -18.47
N GLY A 33 21.34 0.51 -19.64
CA GLY A 33 22.73 0.43 -20.13
C GLY A 33 23.74 1.10 -19.20
N GLU A 34 23.40 2.26 -18.64
CA GLU A 34 24.20 2.94 -17.62
C GLU A 34 24.23 2.18 -16.30
N THR A 35 23.09 1.68 -15.82
CA THR A 35 22.99 0.84 -14.62
C THR A 35 23.87 -0.41 -14.75
N LEU A 36 23.81 -1.11 -15.90
CA LEU A 36 24.70 -2.23 -16.21
C LEU A 36 26.19 -1.83 -16.23
N THR A 37 26.51 -0.59 -16.62
CA THR A 37 27.88 -0.05 -16.63
C THR A 37 28.34 0.34 -15.22
N MET A 38 27.44 0.84 -14.36
CA MET A 38 27.71 1.12 -12.96
C MET A 38 27.88 -0.16 -12.15
N LEU A 39 27.04 -1.18 -12.39
CA LEU A 39 27.18 -2.50 -11.77
C LEU A 39 28.51 -3.18 -12.14
N ARG A 40 28.97 -3.05 -13.39
CA ARG A 40 30.31 -3.53 -13.78
C ARG A 40 31.42 -2.86 -12.95
N LYS A 41 31.32 -1.55 -12.69
CA LYS A 41 32.26 -0.84 -11.80
C LYS A 41 32.15 -1.31 -10.35
N LEU A 42 30.94 -1.47 -9.82
CA LEU A 42 30.67 -1.90 -8.45
C LEU A 42 31.25 -3.29 -8.15
N PHE A 43 31.12 -4.23 -9.08
CA PHE A 43 31.72 -5.56 -8.98
C PHE A 43 33.22 -5.60 -9.34
N GLN A 44 33.82 -4.48 -9.73
CA GLN A 44 35.21 -4.43 -10.21
C GLN A 44 35.46 -5.39 -11.39
N THR A 45 34.53 -5.41 -12.35
CA THR A 45 34.61 -6.23 -13.57
C THR A 45 34.83 -5.37 -14.82
N THR A 46 35.73 -5.85 -15.67
CA THR A 46 36.28 -5.21 -16.87
C THR A 46 36.24 -6.12 -18.09
N ASP A 47 36.05 -7.44 -17.89
CA ASP A 47 35.86 -8.42 -18.95
C ASP A 47 34.59 -8.09 -19.77
N PRO A 48 34.69 -7.91 -21.11
CA PRO A 48 33.52 -7.66 -21.96
C PRO A 48 32.53 -8.84 -22.02
N ALA A 49 32.91 -10.05 -21.58
CA ALA A 49 32.00 -11.17 -21.43
C ALA A 49 31.13 -11.09 -20.17
N SER A 50 31.55 -10.34 -19.14
CA SER A 50 30.78 -10.15 -17.91
C SER A 50 29.55 -9.28 -18.13
N GLN A 51 28.37 -9.81 -17.81
CA GLN A 51 27.08 -9.16 -18.01
C GLN A 51 26.24 -9.20 -16.71
N PRO A 52 26.02 -8.06 -16.04
CA PRO A 52 25.10 -8.00 -14.90
C PRO A 52 23.64 -8.25 -15.34
N TYR A 53 22.81 -8.74 -14.43
CA TYR A 53 21.37 -8.88 -14.64
C TYR A 53 20.63 -8.15 -13.52
N VAL A 54 19.75 -7.22 -13.90
CA VAL A 54 18.93 -6.43 -12.95
C VAL A 54 17.49 -6.95 -13.02
N ILE A 55 17.04 -7.60 -11.95
CA ILE A 55 15.74 -8.27 -11.88
C ILE A 55 15.04 -7.84 -10.58
N SER A 56 13.76 -7.48 -10.68
CA SER A 56 12.98 -6.98 -9.55
C SER A 56 12.46 -8.14 -8.70
N GLY A 57 12.84 -8.18 -7.41
CA GLY A 57 12.43 -9.24 -6.47
C GLY A 57 13.09 -9.11 -5.09
N SER A 58 12.99 -10.16 -4.29
CA SER A 58 13.76 -10.33 -3.04
C SER A 58 15.15 -10.89 -3.33
N GLY A 59 16.06 -10.87 -2.33
CA GLY A 59 17.34 -11.57 -2.42
C GLY A 59 17.18 -13.07 -2.74
N THR A 60 16.15 -13.70 -2.21
CA THR A 60 15.83 -15.11 -2.49
C THR A 60 15.47 -15.40 -3.95
N LEU A 61 15.07 -14.40 -4.74
CA LEU A 61 14.83 -14.59 -6.18
C LEU A 61 16.14 -14.89 -6.93
N GLY A 62 17.28 -14.38 -6.44
CA GLY A 62 18.60 -14.73 -6.97
C GLY A 62 18.92 -16.21 -6.83
N TRP A 63 18.49 -16.82 -5.72
CA TRP A 63 18.63 -18.27 -5.50
C TRP A 63 17.83 -19.05 -6.54
N ASP A 64 16.57 -18.69 -6.76
CA ASP A 64 15.70 -19.32 -7.77
C ASP A 64 16.24 -19.15 -9.20
N ILE A 65 16.76 -17.95 -9.55
CA ILE A 65 17.38 -17.70 -10.85
C ILE A 65 18.60 -18.61 -11.06
N VAL A 66 19.50 -18.69 -10.08
CA VAL A 66 20.71 -19.53 -10.16
C VAL A 66 20.35 -21.01 -10.26
N ALA A 67 19.44 -21.48 -9.41
CA ALA A 67 19.01 -22.87 -9.39
C ALA A 67 18.28 -23.27 -10.69
N ALA A 68 17.35 -22.45 -11.18
CA ALA A 68 16.52 -22.78 -12.35
C ALA A 68 17.25 -22.70 -13.70
N ASN A 69 18.40 -22.01 -13.79
CA ASN A 69 19.09 -21.76 -15.07
C ASN A 69 20.47 -22.42 -15.17
N LEU A 70 21.12 -22.76 -14.05
CA LEU A 70 22.50 -23.27 -14.04
C LEU A 70 22.63 -24.70 -13.50
N VAL A 71 21.53 -25.31 -13.03
CA VAL A 71 21.48 -26.66 -12.49
C VAL A 71 20.30 -27.43 -13.09
N GLU A 72 20.58 -28.44 -13.90
CA GLU A 72 19.59 -29.39 -14.41
C GLU A 72 19.24 -30.44 -13.33
N PRO A 73 18.03 -31.04 -13.36
CA PRO A 73 17.66 -32.11 -12.42
C PRO A 73 18.65 -33.27 -12.43
N GLY A 74 19.25 -33.55 -11.28
CA GLY A 74 20.30 -34.56 -11.11
C GLY A 74 21.74 -34.05 -11.25
N GLU A 75 21.98 -32.79 -11.65
CA GLU A 75 23.31 -32.20 -11.56
C GLU A 75 23.72 -31.89 -10.11
N ASP A 76 25.02 -31.98 -9.84
CA ASP A 76 25.59 -31.93 -8.51
C ASP A 76 26.01 -30.52 -8.09
N VAL A 77 25.56 -30.07 -6.91
CA VAL A 77 25.85 -28.73 -6.34
C VAL A 77 26.51 -28.85 -4.98
N LEU A 78 27.57 -28.07 -4.73
CA LEU A 78 28.26 -27.98 -3.43
C LEU A 78 27.91 -26.66 -2.74
N VAL A 79 27.18 -26.69 -1.64
CA VAL A 79 26.86 -25.47 -0.86
C VAL A 79 27.78 -25.39 0.35
N LEU A 80 28.49 -24.28 0.51
CA LEU A 80 29.28 -23.99 1.69
C LEU A 80 28.38 -23.36 2.76
N THR A 81 28.13 -24.10 3.84
CA THR A 81 27.09 -23.75 4.82
C THR A 81 27.66 -23.09 6.08
N THR A 82 27.23 -21.84 6.30
CA THR A 82 27.62 -20.93 7.39
C THR A 82 26.46 -20.56 8.33
N GLY A 83 25.21 -20.84 7.93
CA GLY A 83 24.02 -20.35 8.61
C GLY A 83 22.76 -20.38 7.74
N TYR A 84 21.71 -19.68 8.20
CA TYR A 84 20.34 -19.75 7.69
C TYR A 84 20.20 -19.50 6.18
N PHE A 85 20.96 -18.55 5.63
CA PHE A 85 20.85 -18.17 4.21
C PHE A 85 21.47 -19.22 3.30
N SER A 86 22.66 -19.73 3.66
CA SER A 86 23.28 -20.86 2.98
C SER A 86 22.45 -22.15 3.07
N ASP A 87 21.69 -22.34 4.14
CA ASP A 87 20.72 -23.44 4.28
C ASP A 87 19.50 -23.26 3.37
N GLY A 88 18.91 -22.06 3.32
CA GLY A 88 17.79 -21.74 2.43
C GLY A 88 18.15 -21.90 0.94
N PHE A 89 19.35 -21.48 0.53
CA PHE A 89 19.83 -21.67 -0.84
C PHE A 89 20.04 -23.16 -1.16
N ALA A 90 20.54 -23.95 -0.20
CA ALA A 90 20.65 -25.40 -0.36
C ALA A 90 19.29 -26.12 -0.47
N ASP A 91 18.22 -25.59 0.14
CA ASP A 91 16.86 -26.12 -0.04
C ASP A 91 16.22 -25.66 -1.36
N CYS A 92 16.52 -24.44 -1.84
CA CYS A 92 16.14 -23.98 -3.19
C CYS A 92 16.67 -24.93 -4.28
N PHE A 93 17.97 -25.23 -4.29
CA PHE A 93 18.54 -26.18 -5.28
C PHE A 93 17.88 -27.58 -5.24
N LYS A 94 17.46 -28.07 -4.07
CA LYS A 94 16.72 -29.36 -3.95
C LYS A 94 15.34 -29.27 -4.60
N ALA A 95 14.65 -28.12 -4.51
CA ALA A 95 13.34 -27.92 -5.13
C ALA A 95 13.41 -27.98 -6.67
N TYR A 96 14.52 -27.57 -7.27
CA TYR A 96 14.81 -27.72 -8.70
C TYR A 96 15.41 -29.10 -9.09
N GLY A 97 15.54 -30.02 -8.12
CA GLY A 97 16.04 -31.39 -8.36
C GLY A 97 17.57 -31.51 -8.42
N GLY A 98 18.32 -30.51 -7.98
CA GLY A 98 19.77 -30.57 -7.87
C GLY A 98 20.23 -31.52 -6.75
N ASN A 99 21.31 -32.27 -7.02
CA ASN A 99 21.93 -33.20 -6.07
C ASN A 99 22.86 -32.46 -5.09
N VAL A 100 22.23 -31.72 -4.16
CA VAL A 100 22.92 -30.83 -3.23
C VAL A 100 23.75 -31.59 -2.18
N THR A 101 25.03 -31.24 -2.11
CA THR A 101 25.94 -31.60 -1.03
C THR A 101 26.22 -30.36 -0.20
N GLN A 102 25.83 -30.35 1.07
CA GLN A 102 26.18 -29.26 2.01
C GLN A 102 27.51 -29.60 2.69
N LEU A 103 28.51 -28.74 2.55
CA LEU A 103 29.71 -28.76 3.39
C LEU A 103 29.52 -27.74 4.51
N ARG A 104 29.15 -28.23 5.70
CA ARG A 104 28.74 -27.40 6.84
C ARG A 104 29.86 -27.28 7.87
N ALA A 105 30.14 -26.04 8.28
CA ALA A 105 31.04 -25.74 9.39
C ALA A 105 30.32 -25.69 10.75
N PRO A 106 31.05 -25.68 11.88
CA PRO A 106 30.52 -25.27 13.17
C PRO A 106 29.88 -23.87 13.11
N VAL A 107 28.88 -23.61 13.95
CA VAL A 107 28.21 -22.30 14.01
C VAL A 107 29.20 -21.23 14.48
N GLY A 108 29.34 -20.16 13.71
CA GLY A 108 30.35 -19.12 13.92
C GLY A 108 31.68 -19.37 13.18
N GLU A 109 31.80 -20.49 12.47
CA GLU A 109 32.92 -20.81 11.58
C GLU A 109 32.45 -20.96 10.12
N ARG A 110 33.41 -21.22 9.22
CA ARG A 110 33.20 -21.43 7.77
C ARG A 110 33.97 -22.66 7.28
N PRO A 111 33.53 -23.34 6.20
CA PRO A 111 34.22 -24.54 5.71
C PRO A 111 35.67 -24.24 5.29
N GLN A 112 36.59 -25.16 5.60
CA GLN A 112 38.02 -24.90 5.42
C GLN A 112 38.51 -25.35 4.04
N LEU A 113 39.48 -24.62 3.47
CA LEU A 113 40.01 -24.88 2.12
C LEU A 113 40.46 -26.35 1.88
N PRO A 114 41.08 -27.08 2.83
CA PRO A 114 41.41 -28.50 2.62
C PRO A 114 40.18 -29.42 2.51
N GLU A 115 39.07 -29.07 3.16
CA GLU A 115 37.81 -29.82 3.14
C GLU A 115 37.07 -29.58 1.82
N ILE A 116 37.10 -28.33 1.35
CA ILE A 116 36.59 -27.92 0.03
C ILE A 116 37.44 -28.58 -1.08
N GLU A 117 38.77 -28.59 -0.95
CA GLU A 117 39.68 -29.27 -1.89
C GLU A 117 39.42 -30.77 -1.96
N LYS A 118 39.08 -31.39 -0.82
CA LYS A 118 38.69 -32.80 -0.76
C LYS A 118 37.34 -33.02 -1.47
N ALA A 119 36.31 -32.26 -1.13
CA ALA A 119 34.97 -32.42 -1.72
C ALA A 119 35.01 -32.28 -3.26
N LEU A 120 35.67 -31.24 -3.78
CA LEU A 120 35.83 -30.99 -5.21
C LEU A 120 36.65 -32.06 -5.96
N LYS A 121 37.40 -32.92 -5.26
CA LYS A 121 38.14 -34.06 -5.84
C LYS A 121 37.38 -35.38 -5.75
N GLU A 122 36.58 -35.57 -4.70
CA GLU A 122 35.75 -36.77 -4.53
C GLU A 122 34.59 -36.80 -5.52
N LYS A 123 34.12 -35.64 -5.99
CA LYS A 123 32.95 -35.51 -6.84
C LYS A 123 33.06 -34.28 -7.75
N LYS A 124 32.72 -34.43 -9.04
CA LYS A 124 32.61 -33.29 -9.96
C LYS A 124 31.30 -32.56 -9.69
N TYR A 125 31.37 -31.27 -9.38
CA TYR A 125 30.18 -30.42 -9.22
C TYR A 125 29.98 -29.54 -10.45
N LYS A 126 28.72 -29.27 -10.77
CA LYS A 126 28.31 -28.22 -11.72
C LYS A 126 28.62 -26.84 -11.12
N MET A 127 28.32 -26.68 -9.83
CA MET A 127 28.43 -25.42 -9.11
C MET A 127 28.86 -25.62 -7.66
N ILE A 128 29.60 -24.64 -7.14
CA ILE A 128 29.83 -24.40 -5.72
C ILE A 128 29.23 -23.04 -5.36
N THR A 129 28.52 -22.94 -4.22
CA THR A 129 27.97 -21.67 -3.73
C THR A 129 28.45 -21.33 -2.32
N VAL A 130 28.53 -20.04 -2.02
CA VAL A 130 28.98 -19.51 -0.73
C VAL A 130 28.23 -18.22 -0.39
N THR A 131 27.78 -18.09 0.86
CA THR A 131 27.29 -16.80 1.38
C THR A 131 28.49 -15.99 1.87
N HIS A 132 28.67 -14.78 1.33
CA HIS A 132 29.85 -13.96 1.64
C HIS A 132 29.80 -13.43 3.07
N VAL A 133 28.67 -12.85 3.49
CA VAL A 133 28.38 -12.45 4.87
C VAL A 133 27.05 -13.07 5.28
N ASP A 134 27.08 -14.06 6.17
CA ASP A 134 25.86 -14.69 6.68
C ASP A 134 25.33 -13.91 7.89
N THR A 135 24.29 -13.10 7.68
CA THR A 135 23.73 -12.24 8.73
C THR A 135 23.04 -12.99 9.86
N SER A 136 22.84 -14.32 9.74
CA SER A 136 22.30 -15.14 10.83
C SER A 136 23.35 -15.60 11.83
N THR A 137 24.64 -15.61 11.44
CA THR A 137 25.77 -16.08 12.27
C THR A 137 26.92 -15.08 12.37
N GLY A 138 26.92 -14.01 11.57
CA GLY A 138 27.98 -12.99 11.54
C GLY A 138 29.27 -13.43 10.83
N VAL A 139 29.22 -14.53 10.06
CA VAL A 139 30.40 -15.15 9.44
C VAL A 139 30.70 -14.51 8.08
N LEU A 140 31.96 -14.08 7.90
CA LEU A 140 32.54 -13.63 6.62
C LEU A 140 33.31 -14.79 5.95
N SER A 141 33.07 -15.01 4.65
CA SER A 141 33.66 -16.10 3.86
C SER A 141 34.85 -15.65 2.99
N GLU A 142 35.92 -16.45 2.93
CA GLU A 142 37.19 -16.06 2.30
C GLU A 142 37.22 -16.26 0.77
N LEU A 143 36.53 -15.39 0.02
CA LEU A 143 36.26 -15.57 -1.42
C LEU A 143 37.52 -15.71 -2.29
N LYS A 144 38.58 -14.97 -1.97
CA LYS A 144 39.83 -14.92 -2.74
C LYS A 144 40.52 -16.26 -2.85
N ASP A 145 40.84 -16.86 -1.70
CA ASP A 145 41.54 -18.14 -1.63
C ASP A 145 40.61 -19.31 -1.98
N LEU A 146 39.30 -19.17 -1.71
CA LEU A 146 38.27 -20.09 -2.19
C LEU A 146 38.27 -20.18 -3.72
N SER A 147 38.23 -19.06 -4.43
CA SER A 147 38.23 -19.10 -5.90
C SER A 147 39.56 -19.58 -6.47
N ALA A 148 40.69 -19.15 -5.90
CA ALA A 148 42.00 -19.67 -6.27
C ALA A 148 42.09 -21.20 -6.12
N LEU A 149 41.41 -21.77 -5.10
CA LEU A 149 41.26 -23.20 -4.93
C LEU A 149 40.33 -23.84 -5.96
N VAL A 150 39.12 -23.31 -6.16
CA VAL A 150 38.15 -23.85 -7.13
C VAL A 150 38.75 -23.91 -8.52
N ARG A 151 39.35 -22.81 -9.01
CA ARG A 151 39.98 -22.75 -10.34
C ARG A 151 41.24 -23.62 -10.47
N LYS A 152 41.89 -24.01 -9.37
CA LYS A 152 43.01 -24.97 -9.33
C LYS A 152 42.54 -26.43 -9.35
N VAL A 153 41.44 -26.74 -8.66
CA VAL A 153 41.02 -28.10 -8.32
C VAL A 153 39.91 -28.63 -9.22
N SER A 154 38.93 -27.78 -9.54
CA SER A 154 37.79 -28.10 -10.40
C SER A 154 37.44 -26.88 -11.27
N PRO A 155 38.27 -26.55 -12.30
CA PRO A 155 38.14 -25.33 -13.09
C PRO A 155 36.83 -25.21 -13.88
N GLU A 156 36.14 -26.33 -14.12
CA GLU A 156 34.84 -26.39 -14.80
C GLU A 156 33.64 -26.17 -13.86
N THR A 157 33.88 -26.04 -12.54
CA THR A 157 32.82 -25.76 -11.56
C THR A 157 32.64 -24.25 -11.40
N LEU A 158 31.39 -23.79 -11.49
CA LEU A 158 31.01 -22.38 -11.29
C LEU A 158 31.02 -22.03 -9.80
N LEU A 159 31.58 -20.89 -9.42
CA LEU A 159 31.59 -20.32 -8.07
C LEU A 159 30.64 -19.12 -7.99
N VAL A 160 29.46 -19.34 -7.42
CA VAL A 160 28.44 -18.29 -7.22
C VAL A 160 28.45 -17.81 -5.77
N VAL A 161 28.36 -16.50 -5.58
CA VAL A 161 28.45 -15.84 -4.27
C VAL A 161 27.11 -15.19 -3.93
N ASP A 162 26.49 -15.61 -2.82
CA ASP A 162 25.42 -14.81 -2.23
C ASP A 162 26.06 -13.62 -1.48
N GLY A 163 25.95 -12.45 -2.09
CA GLY A 163 26.55 -11.21 -1.59
C GLY A 163 25.57 -10.24 -0.93
N VAL A 164 24.31 -10.62 -0.68
CA VAL A 164 23.19 -9.69 -0.38
C VAL A 164 23.43 -8.70 0.78
N CYS A 165 24.34 -8.99 1.72
CA CYS A 165 24.72 -8.08 2.82
C CYS A 165 26.18 -7.57 2.75
N SER A 166 26.86 -7.76 1.61
CA SER A 166 28.32 -7.58 1.50
C SER A 166 28.78 -6.80 0.26
N VAL A 167 27.98 -6.76 -0.81
CA VAL A 167 28.26 -5.89 -1.95
C VAL A 167 28.28 -4.43 -1.49
N ALA A 168 29.19 -3.61 -2.03
CA ALA A 168 29.52 -2.25 -1.57
C ALA A 168 30.11 -2.12 -0.15
N CYS A 169 30.04 -3.16 0.69
CA CYS A 169 30.48 -3.11 2.10
C CYS A 169 31.80 -3.85 2.39
N GLU A 170 32.06 -4.98 1.71
CA GLU A 170 33.25 -5.82 1.88
C GLU A 170 34.05 -5.90 0.56
N GLU A 171 35.33 -6.34 0.61
CA GLU A 171 36.12 -6.49 -0.61
C GLU A 171 35.54 -7.62 -1.50
N ILE A 172 35.16 -7.28 -2.74
CA ILE A 172 34.80 -8.23 -3.78
C ILE A 172 35.50 -7.83 -5.09
N GLN A 173 36.48 -8.62 -5.52
CA GLN A 173 37.20 -8.43 -6.79
C GLN A 173 36.67 -9.43 -7.84
N PHE A 174 35.58 -9.12 -8.55
CA PHE A 174 34.91 -10.13 -9.40
C PHE A 174 35.83 -10.72 -10.49
N ASP A 175 36.49 -9.87 -11.29
CA ASP A 175 37.48 -10.33 -12.29
C ASP A 175 38.75 -10.84 -11.62
N GLY A 176 39.25 -10.10 -10.62
CA GLY A 176 40.53 -10.37 -9.95
C GLY A 176 40.55 -11.73 -9.23
N TRP A 177 39.41 -12.18 -8.73
CA TRP A 177 39.23 -13.50 -8.11
C TRP A 177 38.48 -14.47 -9.04
N LYS A 178 37.99 -14.05 -10.21
CA LYS A 178 37.25 -14.87 -11.18
C LYS A 178 36.03 -15.56 -10.57
N LEU A 179 35.11 -14.76 -10.01
CA LEU A 179 33.80 -15.22 -9.50
C LEU A 179 32.79 -15.36 -10.65
N ASP A 180 31.65 -16.03 -10.43
CA ASP A 180 30.62 -16.28 -11.46
C ASP A 180 29.21 -15.62 -11.18
N GLY A 181 28.94 -14.99 -10.01
CA GLY A 181 27.67 -14.22 -9.78
C GLY A 181 27.44 -13.65 -8.35
N VAL A 182 26.63 -12.57 -8.17
CA VAL A 182 26.37 -11.79 -6.90
C VAL A 182 25.05 -10.92 -6.89
N GLN A 183 24.55 -10.37 -5.75
CA GLN A 183 23.33 -9.50 -5.58
C GLN A 183 23.35 -8.49 -4.36
N ASP A 184 22.41 -7.51 -4.26
CA ASP A 184 22.31 -6.33 -3.32
C ASP A 184 20.83 -5.88 -2.94
N MET A 185 20.59 -5.06 -1.87
CA MET A 185 19.32 -4.29 -1.51
C MET A 185 19.43 -3.36 -0.24
N ALA A 186 18.77 -2.16 -0.11
CA ALA A 186 18.97 -1.22 1.05
C ALA A 186 17.87 -0.40 1.87
N CYS A 187 16.56 -0.10 1.58
CA CYS A 187 15.69 0.74 2.52
C CYS A 187 14.75 0.16 3.58
N ASP A 188 13.55 -0.40 3.27
CA ASP A 188 12.29 -0.30 4.10
C ASP A 188 12.38 -0.76 5.59
N THR A 189 13.56 -1.14 6.05
CA THR A 189 14.02 -1.18 7.42
C THR A 189 14.02 0.18 8.14
N PHE A 190 14.26 1.35 7.52
CA PHE A 190 14.17 2.65 8.26
C PHE A 190 12.82 2.79 8.98
N ILE A 191 11.71 2.59 8.26
CA ILE A 191 10.36 2.62 8.83
C ILE A 191 10.11 1.50 9.86
N LYS A 192 10.78 0.34 9.75
CA LYS A 192 10.74 -0.69 10.81
C LYS A 192 11.45 -0.23 12.08
N ILE A 193 12.66 0.34 11.96
CA ILE A 193 13.46 0.86 13.08
C ILE A 193 12.70 2.03 13.72
N ALA A 194 12.25 3.01 12.95
CA ALA A 194 11.45 4.13 13.43
C ALA A 194 10.21 3.65 14.19
N ARG A 195 9.42 2.72 13.64
CA ARG A 195 8.18 2.23 14.29
C ARG A 195 8.42 1.54 15.64
N GLN A 196 9.50 0.76 15.77
CA GLN A 196 9.82 0.05 17.02
C GLN A 196 10.58 0.94 18.01
N CYS A 197 11.57 1.69 17.52
CA CYS A 197 12.55 2.41 18.33
C CYS A 197 12.22 3.91 18.52
N ARG A 198 11.17 4.46 17.90
CA ARG A 198 10.69 5.87 17.95
C ARG A 198 10.99 6.68 19.21
N ARG A 199 10.83 6.10 20.40
CA ARG A 199 11.12 6.76 21.69
C ARG A 199 12.58 7.21 21.85
N HIS A 200 13.53 6.54 21.19
CA HIS A 200 14.96 6.92 21.22
C HIS A 200 15.25 8.12 20.32
N PHE A 201 14.51 8.31 19.22
CA PHE A 201 14.68 9.46 18.30
C PHE A 201 14.21 10.78 18.91
N VAL A 202 13.17 10.75 19.75
CA VAL A 202 12.65 11.93 20.48
C VAL A 202 13.31 12.17 21.85
N ALA A 203 14.15 11.24 22.30
CA ALA A 203 14.91 11.38 23.55
C ALA A 203 16.32 11.93 23.25
N LEU A 204 16.77 12.86 24.09
CA LEU A 204 18.17 13.29 24.10
C LEU A 204 19.05 12.13 24.60
N GLN A 205 19.98 11.66 23.76
CA GLN A 205 20.88 10.55 24.10
C GLN A 205 22.10 11.07 24.88
N PRO A 206 22.73 10.27 25.76
CA PRO A 206 23.80 10.77 26.65
C PRO A 206 25.08 11.29 25.97
N SER A 207 25.28 11.01 24.69
CA SER A 207 26.41 11.47 23.89
C SER A 207 26.07 12.66 22.97
N GLU A 208 24.78 12.99 22.83
CA GLU A 208 24.29 13.92 21.81
C GLU A 208 23.85 15.27 22.39
N ASN A 209 23.82 16.28 21.53
CA ASN A 209 23.46 17.66 21.91
C ASN A 209 21.97 17.97 21.70
N GLU A 210 21.26 17.16 20.91
CA GLU A 210 19.83 17.29 20.61
C GLU A 210 19.21 15.89 20.37
N PRO A 211 17.87 15.73 20.45
CA PRO A 211 17.20 14.52 20.00
C PRO A 211 17.38 14.30 18.49
N PHE A 212 17.69 13.08 18.06
CA PHE A 212 18.03 12.78 16.66
C PHE A 212 16.91 13.10 15.65
N ILE A 213 15.64 13.15 16.08
CA ILE A 213 14.54 13.63 15.24
C ILE A 213 14.73 15.09 14.78
N GLU A 214 15.33 15.96 15.59
CA GLU A 214 15.59 17.37 15.23
C GLU A 214 16.64 17.43 14.11
N GLU A 215 17.67 16.57 14.17
CA GLU A 215 18.69 16.46 13.13
C GLU A 215 18.10 15.93 11.81
N ILE A 216 17.27 14.88 11.87
CA ILE A 216 16.59 14.31 10.70
C ILE A 216 15.68 15.36 10.05
N VAL A 217 14.87 16.08 10.83
CA VAL A 217 13.95 17.11 10.30
C VAL A 217 14.72 18.32 9.75
N ARG A 218 15.80 18.76 10.41
CA ARG A 218 16.66 19.85 9.91
C ARG A 218 17.37 19.48 8.61
N ASN A 219 17.84 18.24 8.48
CA ASN A 219 18.53 17.75 7.29
C ASN A 219 17.58 17.14 6.24
N MET A 220 16.25 17.16 6.46
CA MET A 220 15.23 16.48 5.63
C MET A 220 15.50 16.62 4.13
N HIS A 221 15.64 17.85 3.62
CA HIS A 221 15.88 18.07 2.19
C HIS A 221 17.14 17.36 1.64
N LYS A 222 18.17 17.12 2.45
CA LYS A 222 19.44 16.48 2.09
C LYS A 222 19.50 14.98 2.46
N ILE A 223 18.40 14.44 2.98
CA ILE A 223 18.11 13.00 3.14
C ILE A 223 16.95 12.59 2.21
N THR A 224 16.30 13.57 1.57
CA THR A 224 15.17 13.41 0.65
C THR A 224 15.31 14.22 -0.66
N CYS A 225 16.51 14.63 -1.07
CA CYS A 225 16.69 15.40 -2.32
C CYS A 225 16.61 14.52 -3.56
N ASP A 226 16.91 13.26 -3.37
CA ASP A 226 17.34 12.28 -4.35
C ASP A 226 16.48 10.98 -4.22
N LEU A 227 15.49 10.94 -3.29
CA LEU A 227 14.45 9.90 -3.07
C LEU A 227 13.24 10.00 -4.04
N THR A 228 12.47 8.91 -4.23
CA THR A 228 11.15 8.98 -4.92
C THR A 228 10.14 9.77 -4.09
N PRO A 229 9.08 10.33 -4.70
CA PRO A 229 7.82 10.54 -4.01
C PRO A 229 7.36 9.33 -3.18
N GLN A 230 7.32 8.10 -3.71
CA GLN A 230 6.83 6.92 -2.98
C GLN A 230 7.55 6.67 -1.64
N GLN A 231 8.87 6.85 -1.60
CA GLN A 231 9.72 6.58 -0.45
C GLN A 231 10.02 7.84 0.36
N ILE A 232 9.86 9.05 -0.20
CA ILE A 232 9.59 10.27 0.57
C ILE A 232 8.33 10.05 1.41
N HIS A 233 7.25 9.50 0.84
CA HIS A 233 6.05 9.18 1.63
C HIS A 233 6.39 8.16 2.75
N THR A 234 7.16 7.11 2.47
CA THR A 234 7.63 6.14 3.49
C THR A 234 8.54 6.77 4.55
N PHE A 235 9.41 7.71 4.18
CA PHE A 235 10.30 8.44 5.08
C PHE A 235 9.51 9.37 6.00
N TYR A 236 8.53 10.09 5.44
CA TYR A 236 7.57 10.90 6.20
C TYR A 236 6.70 10.05 7.14
N GLU A 237 6.33 8.82 6.76
CA GLU A 237 5.65 7.88 7.67
C GLU A 237 6.57 7.40 8.81
N ALA A 238 7.84 7.13 8.52
CA ALA A 238 8.84 6.79 9.52
C ALA A 238 9.06 7.93 10.52
N CYS A 239 9.29 9.16 10.05
CA CYS A 239 9.37 10.36 10.89
C CYS A 239 8.07 10.60 11.66
N GLY A 240 6.91 10.36 11.06
CA GLY A 240 5.62 10.47 11.72
C GLY A 240 5.47 9.54 12.93
N TYR A 241 5.99 8.31 12.88
CA TYR A 241 6.05 7.45 14.07
C TYR A 241 6.95 7.99 15.18
N MET A 242 7.96 8.81 14.86
CA MET A 242 8.80 9.49 15.83
C MET A 242 8.05 10.69 16.44
N VAL A 243 7.41 11.54 15.63
CA VAL A 243 6.55 12.64 16.11
C VAL A 243 5.43 12.13 17.02
N ALA A 244 4.82 10.98 16.69
CA ALA A 244 3.84 10.29 17.53
C ALA A 244 4.37 9.86 18.91
N ALA A 245 5.69 9.74 19.09
CA ALA A 245 6.31 9.35 20.36
C ALA A 245 6.70 10.55 21.25
N GLN A 246 6.61 11.80 20.75
CA GLN A 246 6.88 13.00 21.54
C GLN A 246 5.72 13.25 22.53
N GLY A 247 5.99 13.03 23.83
CA GLY A 247 4.99 13.18 24.90
C GLY A 247 4.65 14.63 25.27
N ASN A 248 5.49 15.60 24.91
CA ASN A 248 5.19 17.02 25.09
C ASN A 248 4.44 17.57 23.88
N LYS A 249 3.13 17.81 24.04
CA LYS A 249 2.25 18.29 22.96
C LYS A 249 2.79 19.53 22.23
N HIS A 250 3.36 20.51 22.91
CA HIS A 250 3.86 21.72 22.25
C HIS A 250 5.13 21.44 21.40
N GLN A 251 5.99 20.54 21.87
CA GLN A 251 7.14 20.08 21.08
C GLN A 251 6.70 19.20 19.90
N GLN A 252 5.67 18.38 20.08
CA GLN A 252 5.07 17.56 19.03
C GLN A 252 4.43 18.42 17.93
N GLU A 253 3.70 19.48 18.31
CA GLU A 253 3.12 20.46 17.37
C GLU A 253 4.20 21.21 16.58
N ARG A 254 5.31 21.61 17.22
CA ARG A 254 6.47 22.16 16.51
C ARG A 254 7.08 21.14 15.55
N LEU A 255 7.40 19.93 16.02
CA LEU A 255 8.01 18.88 15.19
C LEU A 255 7.14 18.49 13.99
N LEU A 256 5.81 18.49 14.13
CA LEU A 256 4.87 18.34 13.02
C LEU A 256 4.97 19.50 12.03
N SER A 257 5.00 20.75 12.51
CA SER A 257 5.15 21.94 11.66
C SER A 257 6.48 21.94 10.89
N ASP A 258 7.57 21.57 11.55
CA ASP A 258 8.92 21.55 10.98
C ASP A 258 9.07 20.41 9.94
N LEU A 259 8.57 19.20 10.26
CA LEU A 259 8.51 18.07 9.32
C LEU A 259 7.72 18.43 8.04
N MET A 260 6.55 19.04 8.22
CA MET A 260 5.63 19.37 7.11
C MET A 260 5.97 20.68 6.40
N ALA A 261 7.07 21.37 6.77
CA ALA A 261 7.43 22.67 6.21
C ALA A 261 7.60 22.65 4.67
N ILE A 262 8.25 21.63 4.12
CA ILE A 262 8.48 21.50 2.67
C ILE A 262 7.16 21.23 1.90
N PRO A 263 6.33 20.22 2.26
CA PRO A 263 5.01 20.05 1.67
C PRO A 263 4.10 21.28 1.79
N ASN A 264 4.14 21.98 2.93
CA ASN A 264 3.34 23.18 3.15
C ASN A 264 3.77 24.35 2.26
N ALA A 265 5.07 24.61 2.10
CA ALA A 265 5.56 25.65 1.21
C ALA A 265 5.19 25.38 -0.26
N ALA A 266 5.26 24.12 -0.70
CA ALA A 266 4.82 23.72 -2.03
C ALA A 266 3.28 23.87 -2.21
N TRP A 267 2.49 23.50 -1.20
CA TRP A 267 1.05 23.66 -1.19
C TRP A 267 0.61 25.13 -1.29
N ASP A 268 1.21 26.00 -0.49
CA ASP A 268 0.86 27.43 -0.42
C ASP A 268 1.09 28.12 -1.78
N GLU A 269 2.18 27.80 -2.49
CA GLU A 269 2.46 28.31 -3.85
C GLU A 269 1.52 27.71 -4.93
N VAL A 270 1.14 26.43 -4.81
CA VAL A 270 0.13 25.83 -5.70
C VAL A 270 -1.23 26.51 -5.52
N ILE A 271 -1.68 26.70 -4.28
CA ILE A 271 -2.95 27.38 -3.97
C ILE A 271 -2.97 28.82 -4.48
N LYS A 272 -1.90 29.57 -4.22
CA LYS A 272 -1.68 30.93 -4.73
C LYS A 272 -1.76 30.99 -6.26
N THR A 273 -1.17 30.02 -6.96
CA THR A 273 -1.19 29.95 -8.43
C THR A 273 -2.56 29.55 -8.97
N ALA A 274 -3.21 28.52 -8.38
CA ALA A 274 -4.54 28.06 -8.78
C ALA A 274 -5.63 29.13 -8.53
N ARG A 275 -5.51 29.93 -7.46
CA ARG A 275 -6.39 31.10 -7.21
C ARG A 275 -6.24 32.20 -8.27
N ALA A 276 -5.05 32.36 -8.85
CA ALA A 276 -4.80 33.34 -9.91
C ALA A 276 -5.21 32.81 -11.31
N ASN A 277 -5.06 31.51 -11.56
CA ASN A 277 -5.48 30.85 -12.79
C ASN A 277 -5.93 29.40 -12.51
N PRO A 278 -7.24 29.12 -12.42
CA PRO A 278 -7.75 27.77 -12.18
C PRO A 278 -7.36 26.74 -13.26
N THR A 279 -7.12 27.17 -14.51
CA THR A 279 -6.72 26.25 -15.60
C THR A 279 -5.35 25.60 -15.38
N PHE A 280 -4.52 26.17 -14.49
CA PHE A 280 -3.27 25.57 -14.00
C PHE A 280 -3.49 24.15 -13.44
N LEU A 281 -4.64 23.87 -12.81
CA LEU A 281 -4.97 22.56 -12.27
C LEU A 281 -5.16 21.47 -13.34
N GLN A 282 -5.23 21.83 -14.63
CA GLN A 282 -5.29 20.86 -15.74
C GLN A 282 -3.90 20.38 -16.20
N ASP A 283 -2.82 21.02 -15.74
CA ASP A 283 -1.45 20.64 -16.11
C ASP A 283 -0.99 19.34 -15.45
N SER A 284 -0.29 18.49 -16.22
CA SER A 284 0.10 17.15 -15.80
C SER A 284 1.27 17.11 -14.83
N GLU A 285 2.05 18.18 -14.68
CA GLU A 285 3.09 18.28 -13.64
C GLU A 285 2.48 18.76 -12.33
N THR A 286 1.63 19.80 -12.41
CA THR A 286 0.82 20.34 -11.31
C THR A 286 -0.02 19.26 -10.63
N ILE A 287 -0.69 18.41 -11.41
CA ILE A 287 -1.46 17.26 -10.90
C ILE A 287 -0.57 16.26 -10.13
N LYS A 288 0.67 16.01 -10.59
CA LYS A 288 1.62 15.14 -9.87
C LYS A 288 2.10 15.77 -8.57
N ILE A 289 2.42 17.07 -8.59
CA ILE A 289 2.86 17.83 -7.41
C ILE A 289 1.77 17.77 -6.32
N ILE A 290 0.52 18.09 -6.67
CA ILE A 290 -0.63 18.00 -5.75
C ILE A 290 -0.81 16.58 -5.22
N GLY A 291 -0.78 15.58 -6.10
CA GLY A 291 -0.90 14.17 -5.72
C GLY A 291 0.17 13.70 -4.74
N ASN A 292 1.41 14.18 -4.91
CA ASN A 292 2.52 13.88 -3.99
C ASN A 292 2.35 14.62 -2.65
N ILE A 293 1.99 15.91 -2.65
CA ILE A 293 1.72 16.67 -1.40
C ILE A 293 0.63 15.98 -0.58
N MET A 294 -0.47 15.56 -1.21
CA MET A 294 -1.54 14.82 -0.52
C MET A 294 -1.05 13.47 0.02
N LYS A 295 -0.26 12.71 -0.74
CA LYS A 295 0.30 11.42 -0.30
C LYS A 295 1.30 11.56 0.86
N THR A 296 2.16 12.57 0.86
CA THR A 296 3.03 12.90 2.00
C THR A 296 2.20 13.21 3.25
N ASN A 297 1.11 13.97 3.11
CA ASN A 297 0.19 14.24 4.22
C ASN A 297 -0.53 12.96 4.69
N VAL A 298 -0.97 12.07 3.79
CA VAL A 298 -1.57 10.77 4.13
C VAL A 298 -0.61 9.91 4.95
N SER A 299 0.65 9.79 4.51
CA SER A 299 1.69 8.98 5.17
C SER A 299 2.18 9.58 6.50
N ALA A 300 2.22 10.90 6.64
CA ALA A 300 2.42 11.53 7.94
C ALA A 300 1.20 11.31 8.85
N CYS A 301 -0.02 11.38 8.33
CA CYS A 301 -1.25 11.20 9.09
C CYS A 301 -1.45 9.74 9.59
N SER A 302 -1.14 8.74 8.76
CA SER A 302 -1.27 7.31 9.11
C SER A 302 -0.46 6.91 10.35
N SER A 303 0.70 7.56 10.55
CA SER A 303 1.69 7.27 11.59
C SER A 303 1.62 8.22 12.80
N ILE A 304 1.30 9.51 12.58
CA ILE A 304 1.11 10.51 13.66
C ILE A 304 -0.25 10.34 14.36
N GLY A 305 -1.29 9.97 13.60
CA GLY A 305 -2.61 9.71 14.14
C GLY A 305 -3.34 10.96 14.66
N PRO A 306 -3.96 10.92 15.86
CA PRO A 306 -4.81 12.00 16.37
C PRO A 306 -4.12 13.37 16.39
N TYR A 307 -2.81 13.39 16.66
CA TYR A 307 -2.00 14.61 16.79
C TYR A 307 -1.73 15.31 15.45
N PHE A 308 -2.18 14.76 14.32
CA PHE A 308 -2.09 15.39 13.01
C PHE A 308 -3.07 16.57 12.82
N TYR A 309 -4.01 16.78 13.75
CA TYR A 309 -5.04 17.82 13.69
C TYR A 309 -4.53 19.23 13.29
N PRO A 310 -3.40 19.77 13.83
CA PRO A 310 -2.93 21.09 13.47
C PRO A 310 -2.51 21.21 11.99
N GLN A 311 -1.95 20.14 11.43
CA GLN A 311 -1.52 20.10 10.03
C GLN A 311 -2.72 20.02 9.09
N ILE A 312 -3.66 19.09 9.30
CA ILE A 312 -4.86 19.03 8.46
C ILE A 312 -5.71 20.30 8.62
N GLY A 313 -5.82 20.86 9.83
CA GLY A 313 -6.51 22.12 10.10
C GLY A 313 -5.96 23.32 9.33
N ARG A 314 -4.64 23.37 9.05
CA ARG A 314 -4.01 24.38 8.18
C ARG A 314 -4.55 24.31 6.75
N ILE A 315 -4.57 23.11 6.16
CA ILE A 315 -4.80 22.92 4.71
C ILE A 315 -6.26 22.59 4.34
N PHE A 316 -7.10 22.19 5.30
CA PHE A 316 -8.45 21.65 5.06
C PHE A 316 -9.36 22.55 4.20
N HIS A 317 -9.45 23.84 4.51
CA HIS A 317 -10.31 24.76 3.75
C HIS A 317 -9.81 24.99 2.31
N ASP A 318 -8.49 24.98 2.11
CA ASP A 318 -7.87 25.12 0.80
C ASP A 318 -7.98 23.80 -0.01
N MET A 319 -7.97 22.64 0.64
CA MET A 319 -8.28 21.34 0.03
C MET A 319 -9.73 21.30 -0.48
N LEU A 320 -10.69 21.79 0.31
CA LEU A 320 -12.10 21.85 -0.14
C LEU A 320 -12.28 22.82 -1.31
N GLN A 321 -11.62 23.99 -1.30
CA GLN A 321 -11.61 24.90 -2.46
C GLN A 321 -11.00 24.23 -3.71
N MET A 322 -9.91 23.46 -3.56
CA MET A 322 -9.31 22.71 -4.66
C MET A 322 -10.22 21.58 -5.17
N TYR A 323 -10.92 20.87 -4.27
CA TYR A 323 -11.92 19.87 -4.65
C TYR A 323 -13.05 20.50 -5.48
N GLN A 324 -13.58 21.65 -5.06
CA GLN A 324 -14.62 22.38 -5.79
C GLN A 324 -14.12 22.88 -7.16
N ALA A 325 -12.92 23.48 -7.22
CA ALA A 325 -12.34 23.99 -8.46
C ALA A 325 -12.05 22.87 -9.48
N THR A 326 -11.46 21.75 -9.03
CA THR A 326 -11.24 20.59 -9.91
C THR A 326 -12.55 19.98 -10.40
N SER A 327 -13.58 19.94 -9.56
CA SER A 327 -14.92 19.47 -9.92
C SER A 327 -15.62 20.34 -10.97
N GLN A 328 -15.47 21.66 -10.90
CA GLN A 328 -15.94 22.56 -11.95
C GLN A 328 -15.25 22.28 -13.29
N LEU A 329 -13.91 22.15 -13.30
CA LEU A 329 -13.14 21.87 -14.51
C LEU A 329 -13.49 20.51 -15.14
N ILE A 330 -13.83 19.50 -14.32
CA ILE A 330 -14.35 18.20 -14.78
C ILE A 330 -15.73 18.39 -15.45
N SER A 331 -16.62 19.15 -14.81
CA SER A 331 -17.97 19.43 -15.32
C SER A 331 -17.92 20.17 -16.66
N GLU A 332 -17.07 21.19 -16.77
CA GLU A 332 -16.83 21.93 -18.01
C GLU A 332 -16.25 21.05 -19.12
N ALA A 333 -15.32 20.15 -18.80
CA ALA A 333 -14.76 19.21 -19.78
C ALA A 333 -15.83 18.23 -20.31
N VAL A 334 -16.68 17.68 -19.43
CA VAL A 334 -17.80 16.82 -19.82
C VAL A 334 -18.86 17.58 -20.62
N GLN A 335 -19.17 18.83 -20.26
CA GLN A 335 -20.12 19.65 -21.02
C GLN A 335 -19.62 19.96 -22.45
N ASN A 336 -18.32 20.22 -22.61
CA ASN A 336 -17.74 20.59 -23.90
C ASN A 336 -17.44 19.39 -24.82
N GLN A 337 -17.16 18.21 -24.26
CA GLN A 337 -16.66 17.05 -25.03
C GLN A 337 -17.52 15.78 -24.86
N GLY A 338 -18.56 15.81 -24.02
CA GLY A 338 -19.37 14.65 -23.65
C GLY A 338 -18.69 13.72 -22.66
N GLU A 339 -19.35 12.60 -22.31
CA GLU A 339 -18.85 11.66 -21.30
C GLU A 339 -17.49 11.03 -21.61
N ILE A 340 -17.06 11.02 -22.88
CA ILE A 340 -15.72 10.54 -23.28
C ILE A 340 -14.59 11.34 -22.59
N ALA A 341 -14.84 12.60 -22.22
CA ALA A 341 -13.93 13.42 -21.42
C ALA A 341 -13.48 12.70 -20.14
N THR A 342 -14.36 11.94 -19.50
CA THR A 342 -14.07 11.20 -18.24
C THR A 342 -12.94 10.16 -18.38
N LYS A 343 -12.67 9.72 -19.61
CA LYS A 343 -11.63 8.73 -19.94
C LYS A 343 -10.30 9.41 -20.35
N MET A 344 -10.28 10.73 -20.56
CA MET A 344 -9.12 11.49 -21.03
C MET A 344 -8.14 11.83 -19.89
N PRO A 345 -6.83 12.00 -20.18
CA PRO A 345 -5.79 12.15 -19.14
C PRO A 345 -5.99 13.34 -18.20
N ASN A 346 -6.46 14.49 -18.72
CA ASN A 346 -6.72 15.70 -17.94
C ASN A 346 -7.81 15.49 -16.88
N VAL A 347 -8.97 14.95 -17.28
CA VAL A 347 -10.09 14.68 -16.36
C VAL A 347 -9.74 13.58 -15.36
N ARG A 348 -9.02 12.53 -15.79
CA ARG A 348 -8.49 11.50 -14.88
C ARG A 348 -7.51 12.08 -13.85
N GLY A 349 -6.69 13.05 -14.25
CA GLY A 349 -5.78 13.77 -13.35
C GLY A 349 -6.51 14.67 -12.34
N LEU A 350 -7.49 15.46 -12.79
CA LEU A 350 -8.36 16.24 -11.91
C LEU A 350 -9.10 15.36 -10.89
N ARG A 351 -9.61 14.20 -11.31
CA ARG A 351 -10.20 13.20 -10.40
C ARG A 351 -9.18 12.60 -9.43
N THR A 352 -7.92 12.44 -9.84
CA THR A 352 -6.85 11.97 -8.93
C THR A 352 -6.63 12.95 -7.78
N ILE A 353 -6.72 14.27 -8.04
CA ILE A 353 -6.68 15.30 -6.98
C ILE A 353 -7.85 15.11 -6.01
N LYS A 354 -9.09 14.97 -6.52
CA LYS A 354 -10.29 14.70 -5.70
C LYS A 354 -10.13 13.46 -4.83
N LYS A 355 -9.68 12.34 -5.41
CA LYS A 355 -9.47 11.05 -4.72
C LYS A 355 -8.44 11.14 -3.59
N GLU A 356 -7.27 11.76 -3.79
CA GLU A 356 -6.26 11.88 -2.73
C GLU A 356 -6.65 12.88 -1.63
N ILE A 357 -7.42 13.95 -1.95
CA ILE A 357 -8.03 14.85 -0.95
C ILE A 357 -9.00 14.08 -0.04
N LEU A 358 -9.92 13.30 -0.63
CA LEU A 358 -10.87 12.48 0.12
C LEU A 358 -10.16 11.47 1.03
N LYS A 359 -9.13 10.81 0.50
CA LYS A 359 -8.31 9.81 1.21
C LYS A 359 -7.51 10.39 2.38
N LEU A 360 -7.03 11.64 2.30
CA LEU A 360 -6.40 12.32 3.44
C LEU A 360 -7.42 12.61 4.55
N ILE A 361 -8.62 13.04 4.19
CA ILE A 361 -9.70 13.30 5.14
C ILE A 361 -10.18 11.99 5.79
N GLU A 362 -10.37 10.92 5.00
CA GLU A 362 -10.62 9.56 5.47
C GLU A 362 -9.55 9.11 6.49
N THR A 363 -8.27 9.17 6.10
CA THR A 363 -7.14 8.77 6.94
C THR A 363 -7.13 9.53 8.26
N TYR A 364 -7.36 10.85 8.26
CA TYR A 364 -7.41 11.62 9.51
C TYR A 364 -8.62 11.24 10.38
N VAL A 365 -9.82 11.13 9.79
CA VAL A 365 -11.03 10.81 10.55
C VAL A 365 -10.91 9.44 11.22
N GLU A 366 -10.37 8.42 10.55
CA GLU A 366 -10.07 7.13 11.19
C GLU A 366 -9.21 7.26 12.45
N LYS A 367 -8.23 8.17 12.46
CA LYS A 367 -7.30 8.35 13.58
C LYS A 367 -7.77 9.37 14.63
N ALA A 368 -8.79 10.19 14.34
CA ALA A 368 -9.23 11.25 15.24
C ALA A 368 -9.72 10.73 16.61
N GLU A 369 -9.48 11.49 17.67
CA GLU A 369 -10.02 11.22 19.02
C GLU A 369 -11.12 12.22 19.42
N ASP A 370 -10.98 13.50 19.07
CA ASP A 370 -12.05 14.49 19.28
C ASP A 370 -13.10 14.43 18.15
N LEU A 371 -14.05 13.51 18.31
CA LEU A 371 -15.16 13.32 17.37
C LEU A 371 -16.09 14.54 17.29
N ASN A 372 -16.16 15.35 18.35
CA ASN A 372 -17.00 16.56 18.38
C ASN A 372 -16.38 17.66 17.53
N ALA A 373 -15.06 17.87 17.63
CA ALA A 373 -14.34 18.80 16.75
C ALA A 373 -14.49 18.40 15.27
N VAL A 374 -14.31 17.11 14.93
CA VAL A 374 -14.54 16.60 13.56
C VAL A 374 -15.98 16.85 13.11
N ARG A 375 -16.97 16.50 13.95
CA ARG A 375 -18.40 16.67 13.62
C ARG A 375 -18.80 18.14 13.43
N GLN A 376 -18.22 19.07 14.18
CA GLN A 376 -18.57 20.49 14.11
C GLN A 376 -17.79 21.24 13.04
N GLN A 377 -16.50 20.96 12.86
CA GLN A 377 -15.58 21.78 12.07
C GLN A 377 -15.25 21.18 10.69
N MET A 378 -15.34 19.85 10.53
CA MET A 378 -14.97 19.18 9.28
C MET A 378 -16.18 18.64 8.50
N VAL A 379 -17.15 18.00 9.18
CA VAL A 379 -18.27 17.33 8.50
C VAL A 379 -19.14 18.27 7.64
N PRO A 380 -19.63 19.43 8.13
CA PRO A 380 -20.51 20.27 7.34
C PRO A 380 -19.91 20.79 6.01
N PRO A 381 -18.74 21.48 6.00
CA PRO A 381 -18.18 22.02 4.75
C PRO A 381 -17.68 20.91 3.81
N LEU A 382 -17.32 19.73 4.34
CA LEU A 382 -17.01 18.56 3.53
C LEU A 382 -18.25 18.06 2.78
N LEU A 383 -19.35 17.79 3.50
CA LEU A 383 -20.58 17.29 2.88
C LEU A 383 -21.18 18.28 1.87
N GLU A 384 -21.14 19.57 2.18
CA GLU A 384 -21.50 20.65 1.24
C GLU A 384 -20.67 20.60 -0.05
N SER A 385 -19.37 20.34 0.06
CA SER A 385 -18.45 20.27 -1.08
C SER A 385 -18.59 19.01 -1.95
N ILE A 386 -18.94 17.86 -1.36
CA ILE A 386 -18.87 16.56 -2.06
C ILE A 386 -20.22 15.97 -2.46
N LEU A 387 -21.30 16.20 -1.69
CA LEU A 387 -22.58 15.53 -1.94
C LEU A 387 -23.28 16.03 -3.21
N THR A 388 -23.43 17.35 -3.33
CA THR A 388 -24.09 17.97 -4.50
C THR A 388 -23.24 17.81 -5.76
N ASP A 389 -21.92 17.81 -5.63
CA ASP A 389 -20.97 17.47 -6.71
C ASP A 389 -21.17 16.02 -7.19
N TYR A 390 -21.15 15.05 -6.28
CA TYR A 390 -21.36 13.64 -6.63
C TYR A 390 -22.72 13.41 -7.31
N ASN A 391 -23.79 13.99 -6.78
CA ASN A 391 -25.13 13.86 -7.36
C ASN A 391 -25.19 14.39 -8.81
N ARG A 392 -24.71 15.62 -9.04
CA ARG A 392 -24.82 16.31 -10.34
C ARG A 392 -23.88 15.80 -11.43
N ASN A 393 -22.77 15.14 -11.07
CA ASN A 393 -21.85 14.57 -12.05
C ASN A 393 -22.49 13.42 -12.84
N VAL A 394 -22.05 13.26 -14.10
CA VAL A 394 -22.35 12.06 -14.91
C VAL A 394 -21.74 10.81 -14.28
N ALA A 395 -22.29 9.62 -14.55
CA ALA A 395 -21.84 8.36 -13.97
C ALA A 395 -20.32 8.13 -14.11
N GLY A 396 -19.77 8.41 -15.30
CA GLY A 396 -18.33 8.30 -15.56
C GLY A 396 -17.45 9.31 -14.80
N ALA A 397 -18.01 10.36 -14.18
CA ALA A 397 -17.28 11.40 -13.44
C ALA A 397 -17.42 11.28 -11.91
N ARG A 398 -18.33 10.43 -11.39
CA ARG A 398 -18.50 10.19 -9.95
C ARG A 398 -17.33 9.37 -9.39
N ASP A 399 -16.80 9.76 -8.24
CA ASP A 399 -15.71 9.08 -7.53
C ASP A 399 -16.24 8.21 -6.39
N ALA A 400 -15.93 6.90 -6.39
CA ALA A 400 -16.37 5.95 -5.36
C ALA A 400 -15.80 6.29 -3.96
N GLU A 401 -14.67 6.98 -3.93
CA GLU A 401 -14.04 7.54 -2.73
C GLU A 401 -14.95 8.49 -1.95
N VAL A 402 -15.97 9.09 -2.57
CA VAL A 402 -16.99 9.86 -1.85
C VAL A 402 -17.80 8.95 -0.94
N LEU A 403 -18.26 7.80 -1.46
CA LEU A 403 -19.00 6.80 -0.68
C LEU A 403 -18.12 6.22 0.44
N LYS A 404 -16.85 5.92 0.12
CA LYS A 404 -15.86 5.39 1.06
C LYS A 404 -15.53 6.35 2.19
N ALA A 405 -15.27 7.62 1.88
CA ALA A 405 -14.99 8.64 2.89
C ALA A 405 -16.20 8.89 3.81
N ILE A 406 -17.42 8.94 3.25
CA ILE A 406 -18.65 9.05 4.05
C ILE A 406 -18.84 7.81 4.94
N SER A 407 -18.55 6.61 4.43
CA SER A 407 -18.62 5.35 5.21
C SER A 407 -17.66 5.40 6.41
N ALA A 408 -16.40 5.81 6.20
CA ALA A 408 -15.42 5.94 7.28
C ALA A 408 -15.85 6.99 8.32
N ILE A 409 -16.42 8.12 7.89
CA ILE A 409 -16.96 9.15 8.78
C ILE A 409 -18.12 8.60 9.61
N ILE A 410 -19.08 7.89 8.99
CA ILE A 410 -20.23 7.29 9.67
C ILE A 410 -19.78 6.22 10.68
N THR A 411 -18.89 5.31 10.28
CA THR A 411 -18.32 4.30 11.18
C THR A 411 -17.61 4.93 12.39
N LYS A 412 -16.85 6.02 12.17
CA LYS A 412 -16.07 6.68 13.23
C LYS A 412 -16.94 7.53 14.17
N LEU A 413 -17.85 8.34 13.64
CA LEU A 413 -18.65 9.30 14.41
C LEU A 413 -19.97 8.70 14.93
N SER A 414 -20.43 7.61 14.33
CA SER A 414 -21.67 6.88 14.65
C SER A 414 -22.88 7.81 14.81
N SER A 415 -23.58 7.80 15.95
CA SER A 415 -24.83 8.55 16.13
C SER A 415 -24.70 10.08 15.95
N LEU A 416 -23.49 10.63 16.04
CA LEU A 416 -23.22 12.04 15.69
C LEU A 416 -23.51 12.37 14.21
N MET A 417 -23.67 11.38 13.33
CA MET A 417 -23.99 11.56 11.91
C MET A 417 -25.47 11.36 11.57
N GLU A 418 -26.34 10.97 12.52
CA GLU A 418 -27.75 10.65 12.24
C GLU A 418 -28.54 11.76 11.56
N ASP A 419 -28.24 13.03 11.86
CA ASP A 419 -28.92 14.19 11.25
C ASP A 419 -28.46 14.47 9.81
N GLN A 420 -27.31 13.93 9.42
CA GLN A 420 -26.73 14.08 8.07
C GLN A 420 -27.07 12.93 7.14
N VAL A 421 -27.44 11.75 7.66
CA VAL A 421 -27.82 10.57 6.86
C VAL A 421 -28.90 10.87 5.80
N PRO A 422 -29.98 11.62 6.08
CA PRO A 422 -30.98 11.94 5.05
C PRO A 422 -30.40 12.73 3.86
N ASN A 423 -29.58 13.74 4.12
CA ASN A 423 -28.90 14.56 3.10
C ASN A 423 -27.90 13.73 2.27
N ILE A 424 -27.16 12.82 2.93
CA ILE A 424 -26.28 11.86 2.28
C ILE A 424 -27.10 10.96 1.33
N MET A 425 -28.17 10.35 1.82
CA MET A 425 -29.01 9.44 1.03
C MET A 425 -29.68 10.15 -0.16
N GLU A 426 -30.22 11.36 0.03
CA GLU A 426 -30.80 12.18 -1.05
C GLU A 426 -29.81 12.39 -2.21
N ASN A 427 -28.55 12.67 -1.89
CA ASN A 427 -27.53 12.98 -2.89
C ASN A 427 -26.92 11.73 -3.55
N VAL A 428 -26.64 10.66 -2.78
CA VAL A 428 -25.86 9.51 -3.29
C VAL A 428 -26.69 8.28 -3.66
N PHE A 429 -27.90 8.11 -3.10
CA PHE A 429 -28.57 6.80 -3.13
C PHE A 429 -29.11 6.42 -4.52
N GLU A 430 -30.15 7.10 -4.99
CA GLU A 430 -30.80 6.72 -6.27
C GLU A 430 -29.83 6.85 -7.45
N CYS A 431 -28.96 7.87 -7.44
CA CYS A 431 -28.02 8.13 -8.52
C CYS A 431 -26.89 7.09 -8.63
N THR A 432 -26.51 6.42 -7.53
CA THR A 432 -25.55 5.30 -7.54
C THR A 432 -26.25 3.99 -7.85
N LEU A 433 -27.46 3.77 -7.32
CA LEU A 433 -28.27 2.59 -7.60
C LEU A 433 -28.58 2.46 -9.10
N GLU A 434 -28.87 3.57 -9.77
CA GLU A 434 -29.02 3.64 -11.23
C GLU A 434 -27.73 3.33 -12.03
N MET A 435 -26.54 3.39 -11.41
CA MET A 435 -25.29 2.99 -12.07
C MET A 435 -25.11 1.47 -11.96
N ILE A 436 -25.24 0.93 -10.74
CA ILE A 436 -24.86 -0.46 -10.44
C ILE A 436 -25.92 -1.51 -10.81
N ASN A 437 -27.20 -1.12 -10.96
CA ASN A 437 -28.28 -2.04 -11.32
C ASN A 437 -28.44 -2.29 -12.84
N LYS A 438 -27.68 -1.60 -13.70
CA LYS A 438 -27.80 -1.72 -15.17
C LYS A 438 -27.03 -2.91 -15.73
N ASP A 439 -25.91 -3.27 -15.11
CA ASP A 439 -25.06 -4.39 -15.50
C ASP A 439 -24.25 -4.90 -14.29
N PHE A 440 -23.91 -6.20 -14.29
CA PHE A 440 -23.15 -6.86 -13.24
C PHE A 440 -21.62 -6.69 -13.35
N SER A 441 -21.09 -6.02 -14.39
CA SER A 441 -19.65 -5.77 -14.56
C SER A 441 -19.23 -4.29 -14.42
N GLU A 442 -20.08 -3.33 -14.81
CA GLU A 442 -19.74 -1.90 -14.72
C GLU A 442 -19.68 -1.36 -13.27
N PHE A 443 -18.88 -0.31 -13.05
CA PHE A 443 -18.71 0.41 -11.76
C PHE A 443 -18.46 -0.46 -10.51
N PRO A 444 -17.49 -1.40 -10.53
CA PRO A 444 -17.24 -2.31 -9.40
C PRO A 444 -16.79 -1.59 -8.11
N GLU A 445 -16.01 -0.50 -8.22
CA GLU A 445 -15.61 0.34 -7.07
C GLU A 445 -16.84 0.94 -6.38
N HIS A 446 -17.71 1.62 -7.14
CA HIS A 446 -18.94 2.22 -6.61
C HIS A 446 -19.87 1.18 -6.00
N ARG A 447 -19.96 -0.02 -6.59
CA ARG A 447 -20.78 -1.12 -6.09
C ARG A 447 -20.35 -1.56 -4.69
N VAL A 448 -19.05 -1.85 -4.50
CA VAL A 448 -18.52 -2.25 -3.19
C VAL A 448 -18.74 -1.14 -2.17
N GLU A 449 -18.37 0.11 -2.49
CA GLU A 449 -18.46 1.20 -1.51
C GLU A 449 -19.89 1.68 -1.24
N PHE A 450 -20.84 1.46 -2.16
CA PHE A 450 -22.28 1.68 -1.92
C PHE A 450 -22.83 0.72 -0.86
N PHE A 451 -22.48 -0.57 -0.94
CA PHE A 451 -22.90 -1.54 0.07
C PHE A 451 -22.16 -1.38 1.39
N ASN A 452 -20.89 -0.96 1.38
CA ASN A 452 -20.19 -0.52 2.59
C ASN A 452 -20.91 0.67 3.26
N LEU A 453 -21.35 1.67 2.48
CA LEU A 453 -22.06 2.83 3.00
C LEU A 453 -23.42 2.48 3.61
N LEU A 454 -24.24 1.69 2.90
CA LEU A 454 -25.54 1.24 3.44
C LEU A 454 -25.37 0.39 4.71
N ARG A 455 -24.35 -0.47 4.74
CA ARG A 455 -24.01 -1.26 5.92
C ARG A 455 -23.50 -0.39 7.08
N ALA A 456 -22.68 0.62 6.81
CA ALA A 456 -22.23 1.58 7.82
C ALA A 456 -23.38 2.39 8.42
N ILE A 457 -24.32 2.88 7.58
CA ILE A 457 -25.54 3.55 8.04
C ILE A 457 -26.38 2.61 8.91
N ASN A 458 -26.57 1.35 8.50
CA ASN A 458 -27.31 0.35 9.27
C ASN A 458 -26.63 0.02 10.61
N LEU A 459 -25.31 -0.13 10.67
CA LEU A 459 -24.57 -0.46 11.90
C LEU A 459 -24.47 0.72 12.88
N HIS A 460 -24.32 1.95 12.38
CA HIS A 460 -23.87 3.09 13.19
C HIS A 460 -24.87 4.25 13.28
N CYS A 461 -25.88 4.28 12.41
CA CYS A 461 -26.91 5.34 12.35
C CYS A 461 -28.32 4.77 12.12
N PHE A 462 -28.61 3.56 12.61
CA PHE A 462 -29.87 2.87 12.41
C PHE A 462 -31.15 3.72 12.71
N PRO A 463 -31.20 4.56 13.76
CA PRO A 463 -32.37 5.40 14.01
C PRO A 463 -32.58 6.50 12.95
N ALA A 464 -31.63 6.76 12.06
CA ALA A 464 -31.81 7.59 10.87
C ALA A 464 -32.30 6.78 9.66
N LEU A 465 -31.95 5.49 9.54
CA LEU A 465 -32.48 4.59 8.52
C LEU A 465 -34.01 4.45 8.66
N LEU A 466 -34.52 4.39 9.89
CA LEU A 466 -35.96 4.37 10.21
C LEU A 466 -36.70 5.69 9.91
N LYS A 467 -35.98 6.77 9.55
CA LYS A 467 -36.57 8.08 9.18
C LYS A 467 -36.69 8.25 7.65
N LEU A 468 -36.19 7.30 6.86
CA LEU A 468 -36.36 7.28 5.40
C LEU A 468 -37.82 6.99 5.03
N ASP A 469 -38.25 7.43 3.85
CA ASP A 469 -39.59 7.09 3.35
C ASP A 469 -39.71 5.62 2.93
N ASN A 470 -40.94 5.09 2.83
CA ASN A 470 -41.19 3.68 2.52
C ASN A 470 -40.67 3.23 1.13
N ARG A 471 -40.46 4.14 0.16
CA ARG A 471 -39.83 3.85 -1.13
C ARG A 471 -38.32 3.73 -0.95
N GLN A 472 -37.69 4.72 -0.32
CA GLN A 472 -36.24 4.70 -0.03
C GLN A 472 -35.87 3.48 0.82
N PHE A 473 -36.62 3.24 1.89
CA PHE A 473 -36.40 2.09 2.77
C PHE A 473 -36.60 0.76 2.02
N LYS A 474 -37.65 0.62 1.18
CA LYS A 474 -37.81 -0.56 0.32
C LYS A 474 -36.61 -0.75 -0.61
N PHE A 475 -36.11 0.31 -1.26
CA PHE A 475 -34.93 0.20 -2.11
C PHE A 475 -33.68 -0.23 -1.34
N VAL A 476 -33.52 0.12 -0.06
CA VAL A 476 -32.43 -0.42 0.78
C VAL A 476 -32.56 -1.95 0.95
N ILE A 477 -33.79 -2.47 1.13
CA ILE A 477 -34.03 -3.93 1.18
C ILE A 477 -33.75 -4.59 -0.17
N ASP A 478 -34.26 -4.00 -1.27
CA ASP A 478 -34.08 -4.53 -2.62
C ASP A 478 -32.59 -4.54 -3.03
N SER A 479 -31.85 -3.50 -2.65
CA SER A 479 -30.39 -3.41 -2.88
C SER A 479 -29.63 -4.45 -2.06
N CYS A 480 -30.03 -4.69 -0.81
CA CYS A 480 -29.46 -5.72 0.06
C CYS A 480 -29.70 -7.13 -0.51
N SER A 481 -30.93 -7.41 -0.96
CA SER A 481 -31.33 -8.63 -1.67
C SER A 481 -30.53 -8.84 -2.95
N TRP A 482 -30.30 -7.78 -3.74
CA TRP A 482 -29.46 -7.82 -4.93
C TRP A 482 -28.00 -8.14 -4.60
N ALA A 483 -27.44 -7.52 -3.56
CA ALA A 483 -26.04 -7.70 -3.17
C ALA A 483 -25.70 -9.15 -2.78
N PHE A 484 -26.55 -9.81 -1.99
CA PHE A 484 -26.29 -11.20 -1.60
C PHE A 484 -26.59 -12.25 -2.69
N LYS A 485 -27.15 -11.83 -3.83
CA LYS A 485 -27.33 -12.64 -5.05
C LYS A 485 -26.24 -12.41 -6.10
N HIS A 486 -25.12 -11.78 -5.72
CA HIS A 486 -24.07 -11.43 -6.67
C HIS A 486 -22.91 -12.43 -6.64
N ASP A 487 -22.44 -12.85 -7.80
CA ASP A 487 -21.26 -13.72 -8.00
C ASP A 487 -19.95 -13.17 -7.39
N ASN A 488 -19.88 -11.85 -7.16
CA ASN A 488 -18.74 -11.23 -6.49
C ASN A 488 -18.84 -11.43 -4.97
N ARG A 489 -17.97 -12.30 -4.45
CA ARG A 489 -17.91 -12.69 -3.02
C ARG A 489 -17.82 -11.53 -2.03
N ASP A 490 -17.18 -10.42 -2.39
CA ASP A 490 -17.05 -9.28 -1.49
C ASP A 490 -18.39 -8.53 -1.37
N VAL A 491 -19.14 -8.44 -2.48
CA VAL A 491 -20.51 -7.90 -2.51
C VAL A 491 -21.51 -8.88 -1.89
N GLU A 492 -21.36 -10.18 -2.14
CA GLU A 492 -22.14 -11.25 -1.51
C GLU A 492 -22.02 -11.17 0.02
N ALA A 493 -20.80 -11.10 0.52
CA ALA A 493 -20.50 -11.00 1.94
C ALA A 493 -20.99 -9.67 2.54
N ALA A 494 -20.84 -8.55 1.84
CA ALA A 494 -21.36 -7.25 2.30
C ALA A 494 -22.90 -7.29 2.43
N GLY A 495 -23.60 -7.80 1.42
CA GLY A 495 -25.05 -7.95 1.41
C GLY A 495 -25.58 -8.88 2.49
N LEU A 496 -24.97 -10.07 2.66
CA LEU A 496 -25.38 -11.02 3.69
C LEU A 496 -25.18 -10.47 5.11
N ASN A 497 -24.04 -9.82 5.37
CA ASN A 497 -23.78 -9.23 6.69
C ASN A 497 -24.74 -8.05 6.95
N MET A 498 -24.93 -7.16 5.98
CA MET A 498 -25.92 -6.07 6.07
C MET A 498 -27.34 -6.61 6.33
N CYS A 499 -27.76 -7.68 5.66
CA CYS A 499 -29.07 -8.31 5.88
C CYS A 499 -29.21 -8.85 7.30
N LEU A 500 -28.20 -9.56 7.80
CA LEU A 500 -28.18 -10.12 9.16
C LEU A 500 -28.22 -9.00 10.22
N GLU A 501 -27.41 -7.96 10.04
CA GLU A 501 -27.35 -6.80 10.94
C GLU A 501 -28.69 -6.06 10.95
N LEU A 502 -29.30 -5.83 9.78
CA LEU A 502 -30.58 -5.16 9.65
C LEU A 502 -31.74 -5.90 10.35
N ILE A 503 -31.87 -7.22 10.17
CA ILE A 503 -32.96 -7.96 10.83
C ILE A 503 -32.78 -8.03 12.35
N ASN A 504 -31.54 -7.99 12.85
CA ASN A 504 -31.28 -7.89 14.29
C ASN A 504 -31.66 -6.50 14.82
N ASN A 505 -31.19 -5.43 14.15
CA ASN A 505 -31.51 -4.06 14.52
C ASN A 505 -33.02 -3.80 14.54
N ILE A 506 -33.77 -4.31 13.55
CA ILE A 506 -35.23 -4.25 13.51
C ILE A 506 -35.87 -5.02 14.67
N ALA A 507 -35.40 -6.23 14.98
CA ALA A 507 -35.94 -7.04 16.07
C ALA A 507 -35.76 -6.39 17.46
N GLU A 508 -34.81 -5.46 17.60
CA GLU A 508 -34.56 -4.67 18.80
C GLU A 508 -35.30 -3.30 18.82
N THR A 509 -36.09 -2.98 17.78
CA THR A 509 -36.99 -1.81 17.77
C THR A 509 -38.26 -2.01 18.61
N ASP A 510 -39.09 -0.98 18.70
CA ASP A 510 -40.42 -1.10 19.29
C ASP A 510 -41.30 -2.10 18.51
N VAL A 511 -42.29 -2.65 19.22
CA VAL A 511 -43.16 -3.71 18.70
C VAL A 511 -44.00 -3.27 17.49
N GLN A 512 -44.26 -1.98 17.28
CA GLN A 512 -45.01 -1.51 16.10
C GLN A 512 -44.11 -1.45 14.87
N THR A 513 -42.93 -0.83 14.98
CA THR A 513 -41.91 -0.76 13.92
C THR A 513 -41.45 -2.15 13.49
N SER A 514 -41.11 -3.00 14.46
CA SER A 514 -40.64 -4.38 14.22
C SER A 514 -41.69 -5.23 13.47
N ASN A 515 -42.96 -5.22 13.93
CA ASN A 515 -44.04 -5.94 13.25
C ASN A 515 -44.31 -5.39 11.84
N ALA A 516 -44.29 -4.07 11.65
CA ALA A 516 -44.52 -3.48 10.33
C ALA A 516 -43.46 -3.91 9.32
N PHE A 517 -42.18 -3.90 9.71
CA PHE A 517 -41.08 -4.40 8.88
C PHE A 517 -41.27 -5.88 8.53
N PHE A 518 -41.47 -6.75 9.53
CA PHE A 518 -41.53 -8.19 9.26
C PHE A 518 -42.79 -8.58 8.48
N GLN A 519 -43.94 -7.94 8.70
CA GLN A 519 -45.13 -8.13 7.87
C GLN A 519 -44.90 -7.76 6.39
N GLN A 520 -44.06 -6.75 6.12
CA GLN A 520 -43.79 -6.29 4.75
C GLN A 520 -42.64 -7.06 4.06
N PHE A 521 -41.57 -7.42 4.78
CA PHE A 521 -40.31 -7.88 4.18
C PHE A 521 -39.89 -9.30 4.56
N PHE A 522 -40.44 -9.93 5.60
CA PHE A 522 -39.96 -11.24 6.10
C PHE A 522 -40.03 -12.32 5.02
N ILE A 523 -41.16 -12.44 4.31
CA ILE A 523 -41.31 -13.47 3.26
C ILE A 523 -40.34 -13.24 2.10
N THR A 524 -40.11 -12.00 1.69
CA THR A 524 -39.17 -11.64 0.61
C THR A 524 -37.74 -12.01 0.99
N ILE A 525 -37.27 -11.56 2.17
CA ILE A 525 -35.92 -11.88 2.66
C ILE A 525 -35.76 -13.40 2.82
N LEU A 526 -36.77 -14.10 3.34
CA LEU A 526 -36.72 -15.55 3.52
C LEU A 526 -36.61 -16.29 2.17
N GLN A 527 -37.42 -15.92 1.19
CA GLN A 527 -37.37 -16.48 -0.17
C GLN A 527 -36.03 -16.22 -0.85
N ASP A 528 -35.50 -15.00 -0.73
CA ASP A 528 -34.24 -14.59 -1.33
C ASP A 528 -33.04 -15.31 -0.71
N VAL A 529 -33.03 -15.49 0.62
CA VAL A 529 -31.98 -16.25 1.32
C VAL A 529 -32.07 -17.74 1.01
N PHE A 530 -33.27 -18.31 0.89
CA PHE A 530 -33.43 -19.70 0.42
C PHE A 530 -33.00 -19.88 -1.04
N PHE A 531 -33.22 -18.90 -1.91
CA PHE A 531 -32.73 -18.94 -3.29
C PHE A 531 -31.21 -19.10 -3.32
N VAL A 532 -30.46 -18.17 -2.70
CA VAL A 532 -28.98 -18.23 -2.72
C VAL A 532 -28.41 -19.43 -1.96
N LEU A 533 -29.10 -19.93 -0.91
CA LEU A 533 -28.69 -21.13 -0.18
C LEU A 533 -28.89 -22.44 -0.98
N THR A 534 -29.82 -22.44 -1.94
CA THR A 534 -30.12 -23.63 -2.77
C THR A 534 -29.50 -23.57 -4.16
N ASP A 535 -28.98 -22.42 -4.56
CA ASP A 535 -28.18 -22.23 -5.76
C ASP A 535 -26.82 -22.94 -5.70
N THR A 536 -26.22 -23.24 -6.86
CA THR A 536 -24.93 -23.92 -6.92
C THR A 536 -23.73 -23.01 -6.69
N ASP A 537 -23.87 -21.69 -6.82
CA ASP A 537 -22.72 -20.81 -7.04
C ASP A 537 -22.44 -19.94 -5.80
N HIS A 538 -23.48 -19.49 -5.08
CA HIS A 538 -23.41 -18.73 -3.82
C HIS A 538 -23.01 -19.57 -2.59
N LYS A 539 -22.15 -20.57 -2.75
CA LYS A 539 -21.68 -21.46 -1.67
C LYS A 539 -20.76 -20.76 -0.66
N ALA A 540 -20.19 -19.60 -1.01
CA ALA A 540 -19.29 -18.87 -0.13
C ALA A 540 -20.04 -18.24 1.07
N GLY A 541 -21.24 -17.72 0.84
CA GLY A 541 -22.08 -17.08 1.86
C GLY A 541 -22.71 -18.00 2.89
N PHE A 542 -22.59 -19.34 2.77
CA PHE A 542 -23.29 -20.34 3.59
C PHE A 542 -23.27 -20.05 5.10
N LYS A 543 -22.14 -19.58 5.64
CA LYS A 543 -21.99 -19.22 7.06
C LYS A 543 -22.96 -18.12 7.50
N THR A 544 -23.17 -17.10 6.67
CA THR A 544 -24.06 -15.97 7.00
C THR A 544 -25.50 -16.25 6.54
N GLN A 545 -25.70 -16.93 5.40
CA GLN A 545 -27.02 -17.43 4.95
C GLN A 545 -27.71 -18.26 6.04
N SER A 546 -27.00 -19.25 6.61
CA SER A 546 -27.53 -20.09 7.70
C SER A 546 -27.80 -19.31 8.99
N MET A 547 -26.97 -18.30 9.31
CA MET A 547 -27.19 -17.40 10.45
C MET A 547 -28.43 -16.51 10.26
N ILE A 548 -28.67 -16.00 9.06
CA ILE A 548 -29.88 -15.23 8.72
C ILE A 548 -31.12 -16.11 8.92
N LEU A 549 -31.16 -17.31 8.33
CA LEU A 549 -32.30 -18.23 8.51
C LEU A 549 -32.54 -18.57 9.99
N MET A 550 -31.47 -18.86 10.75
CA MET A 550 -31.58 -19.13 12.19
C MET A 550 -32.20 -17.96 12.96
N ARG A 551 -31.85 -16.71 12.62
CA ARG A 551 -32.42 -15.52 13.26
C ARG A 551 -33.85 -15.25 12.80
N MET A 552 -34.16 -15.44 11.52
CA MET A 552 -35.53 -15.31 11.01
C MET A 552 -36.49 -16.32 11.67
N PHE A 553 -36.10 -17.58 11.82
CA PHE A 553 -36.90 -18.57 12.55
C PHE A 553 -36.96 -18.34 14.07
N TYR A 554 -36.09 -17.50 14.64
CA TYR A 554 -36.14 -17.09 16.04
C TYR A 554 -37.10 -15.91 16.29
N PHE A 555 -37.50 -15.18 15.24
CA PHE A 555 -38.41 -14.02 15.32
C PHE A 555 -39.89 -14.37 15.07
N VAL A 556 -40.25 -15.66 14.99
CA VAL A 556 -41.60 -16.18 14.64
C VAL A 556 -42.17 -17.06 15.75
#